data_AF-A0A2E1VPY2-F1
#
_entry.id   AF-A0A2E1VPY2-F1
#
_cell.length_a   1.000
_cell.length_b   1.000
_cell.length_c   1.000
_cell.angle_alpha   90.00
_cell.angle_beta   90.00
_cell.angle_gamma   90.00
#
_symmetry.space_group_name_H-M   'P 1'
#
loop_
_entity.id
_entity.type
_entity.pdbx_description
1 polymer ?
#
loop_
_entity_poly.entity_id
_entity_poly.type
_entity_poly.pdbx_seq_one_letter_code
_entity_poly.pdbx_strand_id
1 'polypeptide(L)'
;MLWLSLILALTAPQQGEGRQRQAHEPDPRALVRALANDGIAGNARQAWQQLLQAGLRAQAALAAGLESADPQQRFLSATALAHAGARKEDVGMICAVLWPHLEANQVPGDLEMAQAALARMGTGEHRRAVIGWIREARRSSGGQATGAIEGIGLRLGLHDDWRRIYAWPSLHPRFVLRQDASWPMLQPRAARWTPARHASELVLALGADGLGRNASAAERELSERITEEPIRRALRRALFDADHQRRHFAWGIWVLAVHPYWGEAAEIPEQEIPWETLDQMALEALAEDRFSSGAMGWGNAGRAIHYFEQRGAAAWGVLRHGLVSGDPVQRVRCAVLQITTGDPLAGASITVLQAALQDNKLRNDQMAAEHALISAGPAALDWLASVGPAADPQERAARARIRQHIQKLNPELQERHRWRALARLSSLGSSSR
;
A
#
# COMPACT_ATOMS: atom_id res chain seq x y z
N MET A 1 7.30 -6.56 10.94
CA MET A 1 7.19 -6.28 12.39
C MET A 1 6.19 -5.17 12.75
N LEU A 2 5.96 -4.16 11.90
CA LEU A 2 5.03 -3.04 12.19
C LEU A 2 3.54 -3.42 12.42
N TRP A 3 3.04 -4.54 11.89
CA TRP A 3 1.64 -4.95 12.07
C TRP A 3 1.35 -5.66 13.39
N LEU A 4 2.33 -6.34 14.00
CA LEU A 4 2.17 -6.89 15.36
C LEU A 4 2.04 -5.76 16.39
N SER A 5 2.73 -4.65 16.16
CA SER A 5 2.63 -3.42 16.97
C SER A 5 1.26 -2.75 16.84
N LEU A 6 0.61 -2.80 15.67
CA LEU A 6 -0.75 -2.28 15.50
C LEU A 6 -1.79 -3.16 16.20
N ILE A 7 -1.65 -4.48 16.15
CA ILE A 7 -2.54 -5.41 16.87
C ILE A 7 -2.35 -5.28 18.40
N LEU A 8 -1.12 -5.10 18.89
CA LEU A 8 -0.83 -4.89 20.31
C LEU A 8 -1.22 -3.48 20.82
N ALA A 9 -1.08 -2.44 20.01
CA ALA A 9 -1.51 -1.08 20.34
C ALA A 9 -3.05 -0.93 20.37
N LEU A 10 -3.78 -1.77 19.62
CA LEU A 10 -5.24 -1.78 19.58
C LEU A 10 -5.88 -2.65 20.69
N THR A 11 -5.08 -3.36 21.49
CA THR A 11 -5.53 -4.08 22.69
C THR A 11 -5.24 -3.32 24.00
N ALA A 12 -4.68 -2.11 23.93
CA ALA A 12 -4.44 -1.30 25.11
C ALA A 12 -5.77 -0.81 25.72
N PRO A 13 -6.07 -1.09 27.00
CA PRO A 13 -7.29 -0.61 27.63
C PRO A 13 -7.27 0.92 27.68
N GLN A 14 -8.32 1.57 27.16
CA GLN A 14 -8.50 3.00 27.35
C GLN A 14 -8.76 3.28 28.82
N GLN A 15 -7.74 3.77 29.52
CA GLN A 15 -7.85 4.23 30.91
C GLN A 15 -8.57 5.58 30.93
N GLY A 16 -9.90 5.54 31.00
CA GLY A 16 -10.76 6.67 31.33
C GLY A 16 -11.25 6.54 32.78
N GLU A 17 -11.03 7.58 33.58
CA GLU A 17 -11.29 7.64 35.01
C GLU A 17 -12.78 7.39 35.39
N GLY A 18 -13.01 6.47 36.32
CA GLY A 18 -13.72 6.83 37.54
C GLY A 18 -15.25 6.86 37.55
N ARG A 19 -15.96 5.95 36.88
CA ARG A 19 -17.28 5.47 37.37
C ARG A 19 -17.42 3.97 37.10
N GLN A 20 -17.35 3.17 38.17
CA GLN A 20 -17.68 1.73 38.15
C GLN A 20 -19.18 1.54 37.86
N ARG A 21 -19.62 1.81 36.63
CA ARG A 21 -20.78 1.12 36.10
C ARG A 21 -20.32 -0.31 35.89
N GLN A 22 -20.99 -1.27 36.52
CA GLN A 22 -20.89 -2.67 36.10
C GLN A 22 -21.24 -2.67 34.62
N ALA A 23 -20.22 -2.67 33.75
CA ALA A 23 -20.41 -2.69 32.32
C ALA A 23 -21.08 -4.01 32.03
N HIS A 24 -22.38 -3.96 31.69
CA HIS A 24 -23.11 -5.14 31.32
C HIS A 24 -22.37 -5.75 30.13
N GLU A 25 -21.81 -6.95 30.31
CA GLU A 25 -21.10 -7.62 29.24
C GLU A 25 -22.07 -7.78 28.07
N PRO A 26 -21.71 -7.31 26.87
CA PRO A 26 -22.61 -7.36 25.73
C PRO A 26 -22.92 -8.82 25.35
N ASP A 27 -24.19 -9.12 25.13
CA ASP A 27 -24.66 -10.44 24.67
C ASP A 27 -23.99 -10.79 23.32
N PRO A 28 -23.20 -11.88 23.23
CA PRO A 28 -22.56 -12.30 21.98
C PRO A 28 -23.52 -12.48 20.82
N ARG A 29 -24.78 -12.88 21.08
CA ARG A 29 -25.80 -13.01 20.00
C ARG A 29 -26.19 -11.65 19.44
N ALA A 30 -26.29 -10.63 20.28
CA ALA A 30 -26.56 -9.26 19.85
C ALA A 30 -25.37 -8.71 19.03
N LEU A 31 -24.14 -9.00 19.44
CA LEU A 31 -22.94 -8.61 18.70
C LEU A 31 -22.85 -9.29 17.33
N VAL A 32 -23.16 -10.59 17.24
CA VAL A 32 -23.21 -11.28 15.95
C VAL A 32 -24.24 -10.67 15.03
N ARG A 33 -25.45 -10.32 15.51
CA ARG A 33 -26.45 -9.58 14.72
C ARG A 33 -25.94 -8.22 14.25
N ALA A 34 -25.18 -7.51 15.08
CA ALA A 34 -24.60 -6.23 14.73
C ALA A 34 -23.55 -6.30 13.60
N LEU A 35 -22.98 -7.49 13.32
CA LEU A 35 -22.08 -7.68 12.17
C LEU A 35 -22.76 -7.48 10.81
N ALA A 36 -24.08 -7.72 10.72
CA ALA A 36 -24.85 -7.54 9.48
C ALA A 36 -25.23 -6.07 9.21
N ASN A 37 -25.11 -5.20 10.22
CA ASN A 37 -25.67 -3.85 10.13
C ASN A 37 -24.60 -2.82 9.74
N ASP A 38 -24.60 -2.46 8.45
CA ASP A 38 -23.78 -1.41 7.83
C ASP A 38 -24.41 -0.01 7.91
N GLY A 39 -25.71 0.08 8.21
CA GLY A 39 -26.46 1.33 8.32
C GLY A 39 -25.95 2.28 9.42
N ILE A 40 -25.12 1.78 10.34
CA ILE A 40 -24.40 2.58 11.32
C ILE A 40 -22.90 2.42 11.09
N ALA A 41 -22.26 3.48 10.61
CA ALA A 41 -20.83 3.48 10.32
C ALA A 41 -20.01 3.03 11.55
N GLY A 42 -19.21 1.98 11.37
CA GLY A 42 -18.31 1.45 12.40
C GLY A 42 -18.92 0.41 13.35
N ASN A 43 -20.24 0.17 13.30
CA ASN A 43 -20.92 -0.77 14.20
C ASN A 43 -20.42 -2.21 14.02
N ALA A 44 -20.36 -2.72 12.79
CA ALA A 44 -19.86 -4.06 12.50
C ALA A 44 -18.41 -4.26 12.98
N ARG A 45 -17.55 -3.24 12.81
CA ARG A 45 -16.16 -3.26 13.28
C ARG A 45 -16.07 -3.34 14.80
N GLN A 46 -16.85 -2.53 15.51
CA GLN A 46 -16.89 -2.52 16.97
C GLN A 46 -17.42 -3.85 17.52
N ALA A 47 -18.49 -4.38 16.93
CA ALA A 47 -19.06 -5.67 17.30
C ALA A 47 -18.06 -6.82 17.08
N TRP A 48 -17.35 -6.83 15.94
CA TRP A 48 -16.32 -7.81 15.65
C TRP A 48 -15.17 -7.76 16.68
N GLN A 49 -14.70 -6.57 17.06
CA GLN A 49 -13.67 -6.41 18.10
C GLN A 49 -14.14 -6.95 19.46
N GLN A 50 -15.38 -6.67 19.86
CA GLN A 50 -15.93 -7.18 21.11
C GLN A 50 -16.09 -8.71 21.08
N LEU A 51 -16.47 -9.29 19.94
CA LEU A 51 -16.53 -10.74 19.76
C LEU A 51 -15.15 -11.40 19.88
N LEU A 52 -14.09 -10.76 19.33
CA LEU A 52 -12.72 -11.24 19.51
C LEU A 52 -12.28 -11.21 20.98
N GLN A 53 -12.66 -10.16 21.73
CA GLN A 53 -12.36 -10.05 23.16
C GLN A 53 -13.13 -11.07 24.00
N ALA A 54 -14.37 -11.40 23.61
CA ALA A 54 -15.16 -12.43 24.28
C ALA A 54 -14.57 -13.85 24.12
N GLY A 55 -13.81 -14.08 23.04
CA GLY A 55 -13.06 -15.31 22.79
C GLY A 55 -13.95 -16.54 22.77
N LEU A 56 -13.60 -17.57 23.57
CA LEU A 56 -14.34 -18.82 23.64
C LEU A 56 -15.83 -18.62 23.99
N ARG A 57 -16.17 -17.59 24.77
CA ARG A 57 -17.56 -17.30 25.18
C ARG A 57 -18.47 -16.94 24.00
N ALA A 58 -17.90 -16.44 22.90
CA ALA A 58 -18.66 -16.07 21.71
C ALA A 58 -18.81 -17.21 20.69
N GLN A 59 -18.16 -18.36 20.88
CA GLN A 59 -18.08 -19.42 19.86
C GLN A 59 -19.45 -19.89 19.37
N ALA A 60 -20.39 -20.17 20.28
CA ALA A 60 -21.72 -20.65 19.90
C ALA A 60 -22.50 -19.61 19.08
N ALA A 61 -22.36 -18.31 19.41
CA ALA A 61 -22.99 -17.24 18.65
C ALA A 61 -22.33 -17.06 17.28
N LEU A 62 -20.99 -17.11 17.22
CA LEU A 62 -20.22 -17.01 15.98
C LEU A 62 -20.48 -18.18 15.03
N ALA A 63 -20.63 -19.40 15.56
CA ALA A 63 -20.98 -20.59 14.78
C ALA A 63 -22.38 -20.42 14.14
N ALA A 64 -23.37 -19.92 14.88
CA ALA A 64 -24.68 -19.58 14.32
C ALA A 64 -24.58 -18.47 13.25
N GLY A 65 -23.63 -17.55 13.39
CA GLY A 65 -23.35 -16.49 12.41
C GLY A 65 -22.84 -17.03 11.06
N LEU A 66 -22.20 -18.21 11.01
CA LEU A 66 -21.77 -18.85 9.76
C LEU A 66 -22.93 -19.24 8.84
N GLU A 67 -24.10 -19.49 9.43
CA GLU A 67 -25.33 -19.88 8.72
C GLU A 67 -26.19 -18.68 8.30
N SER A 68 -25.74 -17.46 8.57
CA SER A 68 -26.51 -16.26 8.22
C SER A 68 -26.78 -16.16 6.72
N ALA A 69 -27.95 -15.61 6.37
CA ALA A 69 -28.23 -15.22 4.99
C ALA A 69 -27.39 -14.02 4.55
N ASP A 70 -26.94 -13.19 5.50
CA ASP A 70 -26.12 -12.00 5.24
C ASP A 70 -24.65 -12.37 4.99
N PRO A 71 -24.09 -12.07 3.80
CA PRO A 71 -22.71 -12.45 3.46
C PRO A 71 -21.66 -11.81 4.38
N GLN A 72 -21.85 -10.56 4.79
CA GLN A 72 -20.91 -9.84 5.65
C GLN A 72 -20.87 -10.45 7.05
N GLN A 73 -22.03 -10.73 7.64
CA GLN A 73 -22.14 -11.40 8.93
C GLN A 73 -21.49 -12.78 8.89
N ARG A 74 -21.70 -13.57 7.82
CA ARG A 74 -21.03 -14.86 7.66
C ARG A 74 -19.51 -14.70 7.64
N PHE A 75 -19.00 -13.81 6.80
CA PHE A 75 -17.57 -13.56 6.64
C PHE A 75 -16.90 -13.10 7.94
N LEU A 76 -17.48 -12.09 8.59
CA LEU A 76 -16.99 -11.56 9.86
C LEU A 76 -17.10 -12.60 10.99
N SER A 77 -18.14 -13.45 11.00
CA SER A 77 -18.25 -14.55 11.95
C SER A 77 -17.17 -15.62 11.72
N ALA A 78 -16.89 -15.97 10.46
CA ALA A 78 -15.85 -16.92 10.08
C ALA A 78 -14.46 -16.44 10.50
N THR A 79 -14.13 -15.17 10.26
CA THR A 79 -12.83 -14.59 10.65
C THR A 79 -12.69 -14.52 12.17
N ALA A 80 -13.73 -14.11 12.90
CA ALA A 80 -13.71 -14.07 14.36
C ALA A 80 -13.60 -15.47 14.99
N LEU A 81 -14.34 -16.45 14.47
CA LEU A 81 -14.30 -17.83 14.97
C LEU A 81 -12.93 -18.48 14.73
N ALA A 82 -12.32 -18.23 13.57
CA ALA A 82 -10.95 -18.65 13.29
C ALA A 82 -9.94 -18.06 14.29
N HIS A 83 -10.14 -16.81 14.74
CA HIS A 83 -9.27 -16.16 15.72
C HIS A 83 -9.49 -16.64 17.16
N ALA A 84 -10.74 -16.91 17.53
CA ALA A 84 -11.15 -17.42 18.84
C ALA A 84 -10.78 -18.89 19.09
N GLY A 85 -10.24 -19.59 18.08
CA GLY A 85 -9.90 -21.01 18.16
C GLY A 85 -11.09 -21.89 17.82
N ALA A 86 -11.50 -21.86 16.55
CA ALA A 86 -12.62 -22.63 16.00
C ALA A 86 -12.62 -24.10 16.46
N ARG A 87 -13.80 -24.69 16.64
CA ARG A 87 -13.90 -26.13 16.90
C ARG A 87 -13.63 -26.89 15.61
N LYS A 88 -13.19 -28.14 15.73
CA LYS A 88 -12.85 -28.99 14.58
C LYS A 88 -14.03 -29.17 13.62
N GLU A 89 -15.25 -29.26 14.14
CA GLU A 89 -16.48 -29.37 13.35
C GLU A 89 -16.81 -28.10 12.54
N ASP A 90 -16.37 -26.92 12.99
CA ASP A 90 -16.69 -25.65 12.33
C ASP A 90 -15.71 -25.34 11.16
N VAL A 91 -14.53 -25.97 11.14
CA VAL A 91 -13.43 -25.65 10.19
C VAL A 91 -13.88 -25.71 8.73
N GLY A 92 -14.65 -26.74 8.35
CA GLY A 92 -15.10 -26.91 6.97
C GLY A 92 -15.98 -25.76 6.49
N MET A 93 -16.88 -25.28 7.36
CA MET A 93 -17.79 -24.18 7.07
C MET A 93 -17.06 -22.83 7.08
N ILE A 94 -16.13 -22.61 8.02
CA ILE A 94 -15.27 -21.43 8.03
C ILE A 94 -14.49 -21.35 6.71
N CYS A 95 -13.85 -22.44 6.28
CA CYS A 95 -13.10 -22.45 5.02
C CYS A 95 -14.02 -22.17 3.81
N ALA A 96 -15.22 -22.74 3.78
CA ALA A 96 -16.19 -22.48 2.71
C ALA A 96 -16.64 -21.02 2.65
N VAL A 97 -16.80 -20.34 3.80
CA VAL A 97 -17.14 -18.91 3.85
C VAL A 97 -15.97 -18.03 3.44
N LEU A 98 -14.73 -18.35 3.85
CA LEU A 98 -13.56 -17.52 3.55
C LEU A 98 -13.10 -17.65 2.08
N TRP A 99 -13.38 -18.76 1.43
CA TRP A 99 -12.85 -19.07 0.11
C TRP A 99 -13.27 -18.14 -1.03
N PRO A 100 -14.56 -17.76 -1.18
CA PRO A 100 -14.96 -16.80 -2.19
C PRO A 100 -14.20 -15.46 -2.10
N HIS A 101 -13.84 -15.04 -0.88
CA HIS A 101 -13.07 -13.81 -0.63
C HIS A 101 -11.56 -13.97 -0.94
N LEU A 102 -11.10 -15.20 -1.20
CA LEU A 102 -9.75 -15.46 -1.71
C LEU A 102 -9.72 -15.51 -3.24
N GLU A 103 -10.75 -16.05 -3.87
CA GLU A 103 -10.82 -16.22 -5.33
C GLU A 103 -11.26 -14.93 -6.05
N ALA A 104 -12.21 -14.19 -5.47
CA ALA A 104 -12.89 -13.09 -6.13
C ALA A 104 -13.08 -11.92 -5.17
N ASN A 105 -11.99 -11.41 -4.59
CA ASN A 105 -12.11 -10.31 -3.64
C ASN A 105 -12.51 -9.01 -4.34
N GLN A 106 -13.75 -8.56 -4.12
CA GLN A 106 -14.27 -7.26 -4.58
C GLN A 106 -14.26 -6.21 -3.45
N VAL A 107 -13.92 -6.61 -2.21
CA VAL A 107 -13.98 -5.75 -1.03
C VAL A 107 -12.56 -5.55 -0.46
N PRO A 108 -12.03 -4.32 -0.46
CA PRO A 108 -10.70 -4.04 0.10
C PRO A 108 -10.58 -4.53 1.55
N GLY A 109 -9.57 -5.35 1.85
CA GLY A 109 -9.28 -5.86 3.20
C GLY A 109 -9.78 -7.29 3.47
N ASP A 110 -10.78 -7.79 2.74
CA ASP A 110 -11.35 -9.13 2.96
C ASP A 110 -10.32 -10.24 2.65
N LEU A 111 -9.54 -10.10 1.59
CA LEU A 111 -8.46 -11.02 1.25
C LEU A 111 -7.45 -11.17 2.39
N GLU A 112 -6.98 -10.06 2.96
CA GLU A 112 -6.02 -10.07 4.06
C GLU A 112 -6.63 -10.71 5.31
N MET A 113 -7.89 -10.39 5.64
CA MET A 113 -8.60 -10.97 6.77
C MET A 113 -8.81 -12.49 6.60
N ALA A 114 -9.22 -12.94 5.42
CA ALA A 114 -9.38 -14.34 5.09
C ALA A 114 -8.06 -15.11 5.17
N GLN A 115 -6.98 -14.54 4.62
CA GLN A 115 -5.63 -15.11 4.73
C GLN A 115 -5.17 -15.21 6.19
N ALA A 116 -5.40 -14.19 7.01
CA ALA A 116 -5.03 -14.20 8.42
C ALA A 116 -5.82 -15.24 9.22
N ALA A 117 -7.13 -15.35 8.97
CA ALA A 117 -8.01 -16.33 9.59
C ALA A 117 -7.57 -17.78 9.27
N LEU A 118 -7.35 -18.09 8.00
CA LEU A 118 -6.87 -19.42 7.57
C LEU A 118 -5.45 -19.71 8.07
N ALA A 119 -4.56 -18.71 8.06
CA ALA A 119 -3.22 -18.86 8.60
C ALA A 119 -3.24 -19.26 10.08
N ARG A 120 -4.14 -18.67 10.87
CA ARG A 120 -4.29 -18.99 12.29
C ARG A 120 -4.83 -20.41 12.50
N MET A 121 -5.84 -20.81 11.74
CA MET A 121 -6.37 -22.18 11.79
C MET A 121 -5.39 -23.23 11.26
N GLY A 122 -4.55 -22.91 10.29
CA GLY A 122 -3.61 -23.91 9.76
C GLY A 122 -2.39 -24.18 10.65
N THR A 123 -2.38 -23.66 11.89
CA THR A 123 -1.44 -24.06 12.95
C THR A 123 -2.10 -25.07 13.90
N GLY A 124 -1.31 -25.99 14.46
CA GLY A 124 -1.81 -26.97 15.45
C GLY A 124 -2.80 -28.01 14.89
N GLU A 125 -3.85 -28.29 15.66
CA GLU A 125 -4.76 -29.44 15.44
C GLU A 125 -5.60 -29.35 14.16
N HIS A 126 -5.91 -28.13 13.69
CA HIS A 126 -6.74 -27.91 12.50
C HIS A 126 -5.97 -27.91 11.18
N ARG A 127 -4.62 -27.93 11.22
CA ARG A 127 -3.75 -27.90 10.02
C ARG A 127 -4.16 -28.93 8.97
N ARG A 128 -4.41 -30.18 9.38
CA ARG A 128 -4.77 -31.26 8.44
C ARG A 128 -6.13 -31.00 7.77
N ALA A 129 -7.11 -30.48 8.50
CA ALA A 129 -8.43 -30.20 7.97
C ALA A 129 -8.40 -29.04 6.96
N VAL A 130 -7.70 -27.95 7.29
CA VAL A 130 -7.51 -26.80 6.39
C VAL A 130 -6.79 -27.22 5.10
N ILE A 131 -5.72 -28.01 5.20
CA ILE A 131 -5.00 -28.52 4.02
C ILE A 131 -5.90 -29.42 3.15
N GLY A 132 -6.64 -30.33 3.79
CA GLY A 132 -7.57 -31.22 3.08
C GLY A 132 -8.62 -30.43 2.31
N TRP A 133 -9.19 -29.40 2.93
CA TRP A 133 -10.18 -28.53 2.33
C TRP A 133 -9.61 -27.73 1.14
N ILE A 134 -8.44 -27.09 1.30
CA ILE A 134 -7.78 -26.35 0.20
C ILE A 134 -7.50 -27.26 -1.01
N ARG A 135 -7.10 -28.51 -0.78
CA ARG A 135 -6.86 -29.50 -1.85
C ARG A 135 -8.14 -29.89 -2.58
N GLU A 136 -9.27 -29.96 -1.88
CA GLU A 136 -10.58 -30.26 -2.49
C GLU A 136 -11.08 -29.05 -3.29
N ALA A 137 -11.08 -27.86 -2.69
CA ALA A 137 -11.54 -26.64 -3.33
C ALA A 137 -10.79 -26.34 -4.64
N ARG A 138 -9.47 -26.54 -4.66
CA ARG A 138 -8.66 -26.40 -5.89
C ARG A 138 -9.03 -27.40 -6.98
N ARG A 139 -9.33 -28.66 -6.61
CA ARG A 139 -9.75 -29.69 -7.57
C ARG A 139 -11.07 -29.28 -8.21
N SER A 140 -11.99 -28.74 -7.43
CA SER A 140 -13.29 -28.26 -7.89
C SER A 140 -13.21 -26.97 -8.72
N SER A 141 -12.27 -26.07 -8.45
CA SER A 141 -12.12 -24.80 -9.19
C SER A 141 -11.25 -24.86 -10.44
N GLY A 142 -10.84 -26.06 -10.88
CA GLY A 142 -10.05 -26.23 -12.11
C GLY A 142 -8.67 -25.54 -12.08
N GLY A 143 -8.17 -25.18 -10.89
CA GLY A 143 -6.86 -24.57 -10.71
C GLY A 143 -6.78 -23.06 -10.94
N GLN A 144 -7.89 -22.33 -11.08
CA GLN A 144 -7.89 -20.88 -11.30
C GLN A 144 -7.50 -20.04 -10.06
N ALA A 145 -7.55 -20.61 -8.86
CA ALA A 145 -7.35 -19.92 -7.59
C ALA A 145 -5.90 -19.90 -7.07
N THR A 146 -4.90 -20.04 -7.95
CA THR A 146 -3.49 -20.30 -7.58
C THR A 146 -2.86 -19.24 -6.66
N GLY A 147 -3.06 -17.95 -6.92
CA GLY A 147 -2.37 -16.88 -6.17
C GLY A 147 -2.73 -16.80 -4.68
N ALA A 148 -4.01 -16.88 -4.34
CA ALA A 148 -4.47 -16.78 -2.94
C ALA A 148 -4.15 -18.06 -2.15
N ILE A 149 -4.29 -19.21 -2.81
CA ILE A 149 -3.93 -20.54 -2.34
C ILE A 149 -2.42 -20.57 -1.94
N GLU A 150 -1.52 -20.10 -2.81
CA GLU A 150 -0.08 -20.01 -2.54
C GLU A 150 0.25 -19.08 -1.37
N GLY A 151 -0.43 -17.94 -1.27
CA GLY A 151 -0.27 -16.98 -0.17
C GLY A 151 -0.53 -17.62 1.20
N ILE A 152 -1.54 -18.50 1.29
CA ILE A 152 -1.89 -19.25 2.50
C ILE A 152 -0.89 -20.37 2.76
N GLY A 153 -0.51 -21.14 1.74
CA GLY A 153 0.47 -22.22 1.86
C GLY A 153 1.81 -21.76 2.43
N LEU A 154 2.25 -20.57 2.01
CA LEU A 154 3.48 -19.95 2.52
C LEU A 154 3.36 -19.48 3.97
N ARG A 155 2.24 -18.83 4.36
CA ARG A 155 2.01 -18.41 5.77
C ARG A 155 1.87 -19.60 6.72
N LEU A 156 1.39 -20.74 6.22
CA LEU A 156 1.24 -21.97 6.98
C LEU A 156 2.51 -22.82 7.06
N GLY A 157 3.63 -22.36 6.49
CA GLY A 157 4.88 -23.12 6.48
C GLY A 157 4.77 -24.45 5.72
N LEU A 158 3.81 -24.60 4.80
CA LEU A 158 3.51 -25.86 4.11
C LEU A 158 4.42 -26.11 2.92
N HIS A 159 5.56 -25.43 2.84
CA HIS A 159 6.30 -25.29 1.60
C HIS A 159 6.78 -26.63 1.01
N ASP A 160 7.02 -27.64 1.86
CA ASP A 160 7.44 -28.99 1.45
C ASP A 160 6.27 -29.88 1.02
N ASP A 161 5.11 -29.75 1.68
CA ASP A 161 3.87 -30.41 1.25
C ASP A 161 3.41 -29.86 -0.11
N TRP A 162 3.63 -28.57 -0.36
CA TRP A 162 3.25 -27.92 -1.61
C TRP A 162 4.17 -28.31 -2.76
N ARG A 163 5.47 -28.51 -2.53
CA ARG A 163 6.37 -29.07 -3.55
C ARG A 163 5.92 -30.45 -4.04
N ARG A 164 5.28 -31.26 -3.18
CA ARG A 164 4.75 -32.59 -3.57
C ARG A 164 3.40 -32.51 -4.31
N ILE A 165 2.57 -31.53 -3.98
CA ILE A 165 1.23 -31.35 -4.59
C ILE A 165 1.32 -30.61 -5.94
N TYR A 166 2.32 -29.75 -6.13
CA TYR A 166 2.48 -28.92 -7.32
C TYR A 166 3.60 -29.46 -8.22
N ALA A 167 3.33 -30.54 -8.95
CA ALA A 167 4.07 -30.82 -10.18
C ALA A 167 3.63 -29.79 -11.24
N TRP A 168 4.25 -28.61 -11.25
CA TRP A 168 3.91 -27.48 -12.12
C TRP A 168 4.65 -27.57 -13.47
N PRO A 169 3.97 -27.61 -14.64
CA PRO A 169 4.64 -27.66 -15.95
C PRO A 169 4.88 -26.32 -16.67
N SER A 170 4.31 -25.19 -16.21
CA SER A 170 4.26 -23.93 -16.99
C SER A 170 4.97 -22.69 -16.42
N LEU A 171 5.80 -22.81 -15.39
CA LEU A 171 6.82 -21.81 -15.06
C LEU A 171 8.16 -22.52 -14.94
N HIS A 172 9.16 -22.04 -15.67
CA HIS A 172 10.51 -22.62 -15.69
C HIS A 172 10.98 -22.85 -14.23
N PRO A 173 11.52 -24.02 -13.82
CA PRO A 173 11.80 -24.41 -12.43
C PRO A 173 12.82 -23.54 -11.63
N ARG A 174 13.09 -22.31 -12.05
CA ARG A 174 14.26 -21.51 -11.64
C ARG A 174 13.97 -20.40 -10.63
N PHE A 175 12.72 -20.03 -10.33
CA PHE A 175 12.47 -18.82 -9.55
C PHE A 175 11.38 -18.97 -8.48
N VAL A 176 11.83 -19.13 -7.24
CA VAL A 176 11.12 -18.69 -6.01
C VAL A 176 12.19 -18.09 -5.11
N LEU A 177 12.23 -16.76 -4.99
CA LEU A 177 13.08 -16.08 -4.01
C LEU A 177 12.40 -16.22 -2.64
N ARG A 178 12.94 -17.07 -1.75
CA ARG A 178 12.43 -17.27 -0.38
C ARG A 178 12.96 -16.19 0.57
N GLN A 179 12.15 -15.82 1.56
CA GLN A 179 12.47 -14.82 2.59
C GLN A 179 13.12 -15.38 3.88
N ASP A 180 13.33 -16.69 4.01
CA ASP A 180 13.92 -17.25 5.24
C ASP A 180 15.46 -17.20 5.23
N ALA A 181 16.01 -16.47 6.20
CA ALA A 181 17.42 -16.13 6.40
C ALA A 181 18.32 -17.30 6.85
N SER A 182 17.98 -18.56 6.53
CA SER A 182 18.87 -19.70 6.78
C SER A 182 18.93 -20.63 5.56
N TRP A 183 19.99 -20.45 4.76
CA TRP A 183 20.54 -21.38 3.75
C TRP A 183 19.76 -21.61 2.43
N PRO A 184 20.48 -22.08 1.38
CA PRO A 184 21.45 -21.37 0.56
C PRO A 184 20.76 -20.64 -0.61
N MET A 185 21.46 -19.66 -1.20
CA MET A 185 21.13 -19.08 -2.51
C MET A 185 20.65 -20.14 -3.49
N LEU A 186 19.72 -19.78 -4.38
CA LEU A 186 19.49 -20.40 -5.70
C LEU A 186 20.61 -21.38 -6.04
N GLN A 187 20.51 -22.67 -5.69
CA GLN A 187 21.55 -23.64 -6.03
C GLN A 187 21.41 -23.87 -7.53
N PRO A 188 22.28 -23.27 -8.35
CA PRO A 188 22.11 -23.31 -9.79
C PRO A 188 22.39 -24.75 -10.20
N ARG A 189 21.61 -25.30 -11.14
CA ARG A 189 22.18 -26.33 -12.02
C ARG A 189 23.46 -25.71 -12.61
N ALA A 190 24.61 -26.27 -12.28
CA ALA A 190 25.97 -25.70 -12.30
C ALA A 190 26.52 -25.16 -13.66
N ALA A 191 25.67 -24.86 -14.64
CA ALA A 191 26.08 -24.29 -15.91
C ALA A 191 25.88 -22.76 -15.93
N ARG A 192 26.99 -22.03 -15.72
CA ARG A 192 27.24 -20.63 -16.12
C ARG A 192 26.27 -19.59 -15.55
N TRP A 193 26.36 -19.39 -14.23
CA TRP A 193 25.81 -18.20 -13.57
C TRP A 193 26.95 -17.19 -13.37
N THR A 194 26.91 -16.07 -14.09
CA THR A 194 27.83 -14.94 -13.90
C THR A 194 27.14 -13.83 -13.10
N PRO A 195 27.87 -12.95 -12.39
CA PRO A 195 27.27 -11.79 -11.71
C PRO A 195 26.42 -10.91 -12.63
N ALA A 196 26.83 -10.74 -13.89
CA ALA A 196 26.07 -9.99 -14.90
C ALA A 196 24.75 -10.66 -15.29
N ARG A 197 24.75 -11.99 -15.40
CA ARG A 197 23.52 -12.75 -15.64
C ARG A 197 22.57 -12.63 -14.46
N HIS A 198 23.08 -12.78 -13.23
CA HIS A 198 22.29 -12.60 -12.01
C HIS A 198 21.58 -11.24 -11.99
N ALA A 199 22.35 -10.16 -12.15
CA ALA A 199 21.82 -8.81 -12.17
C ALA A 199 20.72 -8.62 -13.23
N SER A 200 20.89 -9.20 -14.42
CA SER A 200 19.89 -9.15 -15.49
C SER A 200 18.61 -9.89 -15.12
N GLU A 201 18.73 -11.06 -14.49
CA GLU A 201 17.57 -11.86 -14.04
C GLU A 201 16.81 -11.17 -12.90
N LEU A 202 17.52 -10.50 -11.97
CA LEU A 202 16.89 -9.67 -10.94
C LEU A 202 16.10 -8.50 -11.56
N VAL A 203 16.67 -7.81 -12.55
CA VAL A 203 15.97 -6.75 -13.28
C VAL A 203 14.73 -7.29 -14.02
N LEU A 204 14.82 -8.46 -14.65
CA LEU A 204 13.67 -9.09 -15.29
C LEU A 204 12.56 -9.39 -14.27
N ALA A 205 12.94 -9.84 -13.07
CA ALA A 205 12.00 -10.12 -11.99
C ALA A 205 11.26 -8.88 -11.46
N LEU A 206 11.78 -7.66 -11.68
CA LEU A 206 11.08 -6.42 -11.34
C LEU A 206 9.79 -6.22 -12.14
N GLY A 207 9.71 -6.74 -13.38
CA GLY A 207 8.52 -6.65 -14.24
C GLY A 207 7.62 -7.87 -14.20
N ALA A 208 7.99 -8.90 -13.43
CA ALA A 208 7.24 -10.13 -13.32
C ALA A 208 6.12 -9.98 -12.26
N ASP A 209 5.06 -9.26 -12.63
CA ASP A 209 4.01 -8.77 -11.73
C ASP A 209 3.07 -9.85 -11.17
N GLY A 210 3.07 -11.05 -11.74
CA GLY A 210 2.09 -12.10 -11.40
C GLY A 210 2.09 -12.53 -9.92
N LEU A 211 3.10 -12.14 -9.12
CA LEU A 211 3.20 -12.57 -7.72
C LEU A 211 3.56 -11.47 -6.71
N GLY A 212 3.89 -10.23 -7.12
CA GLY A 212 4.29 -9.08 -6.26
C GLY A 212 5.54 -9.28 -5.36
N ARG A 213 5.79 -10.51 -4.92
CA ARG A 213 6.89 -10.95 -4.05
C ARG A 213 8.20 -11.07 -4.80
N ASN A 214 8.16 -11.41 -6.10
CA ASN A 214 9.36 -11.50 -6.93
C ASN A 214 9.97 -10.11 -7.16
N ALA A 215 9.15 -9.13 -7.56
CA ALA A 215 9.60 -7.74 -7.70
C ALA A 215 10.12 -7.19 -6.38
N SER A 216 9.41 -7.42 -5.26
CA SER A 216 9.85 -6.96 -3.94
C SER A 216 11.16 -7.61 -3.46
N ALA A 217 11.37 -8.91 -3.74
CA ALA A 217 12.61 -9.61 -3.40
C ALA A 217 13.77 -9.15 -4.29
N ALA A 218 13.52 -8.99 -5.59
CA ALA A 218 14.50 -8.47 -6.53
C ALA A 218 14.90 -7.03 -6.21
N GLU A 219 13.93 -6.17 -5.89
CA GLU A 219 14.18 -4.79 -5.46
C GLU A 219 15.10 -4.75 -4.24
N ARG A 220 14.82 -5.56 -3.22
CA ARG A 220 15.65 -5.64 -2.01
C ARG A 220 17.07 -6.05 -2.34
N GLU A 221 17.25 -7.15 -3.08
CA GLU A 221 18.58 -7.64 -3.41
C GLU A 221 19.36 -6.68 -4.31
N LEU A 222 18.69 -6.05 -5.30
CA LEU A 222 19.30 -5.03 -6.14
C LEU A 222 19.74 -3.80 -5.33
N SER A 223 18.92 -3.39 -4.35
CA SER A 223 19.25 -2.27 -3.45
C SER A 223 20.44 -2.59 -2.56
N GLU A 224 20.46 -3.76 -1.93
CA GLU A 224 21.55 -4.21 -1.05
C GLU A 224 22.89 -4.34 -1.79
N ARG A 225 22.85 -4.62 -3.10
CA ARG A 225 24.03 -4.91 -3.92
C ARG A 225 24.32 -3.85 -4.97
N ILE A 226 23.75 -2.67 -4.84
CA ILE A 226 23.89 -1.59 -5.84
C ILE A 226 25.33 -1.08 -6.00
N THR A 227 26.21 -1.33 -5.03
CA THR A 227 27.65 -1.04 -5.14
C THR A 227 28.39 -1.98 -6.10
N GLU A 228 27.76 -3.07 -6.55
CA GLU A 228 28.34 -3.98 -7.54
C GLU A 228 28.14 -3.48 -8.98
N GLU A 229 29.23 -3.37 -9.75
CA GLU A 229 29.19 -2.90 -11.15
C GLU A 229 28.21 -3.67 -12.06
N PRO A 230 28.08 -5.01 -11.98
CA PRO A 230 27.09 -5.74 -12.77
C PRO A 230 25.64 -5.31 -12.47
N ILE A 231 25.34 -5.00 -11.20
CA ILE A 231 24.03 -4.53 -10.75
C ILE A 231 23.77 -3.13 -11.29
N ARG A 232 24.72 -2.20 -11.13
CA ARG A 232 24.60 -0.83 -11.68
C ARG A 232 24.39 -0.83 -13.18
N ARG A 233 25.14 -1.66 -13.91
CA ARG A 233 24.99 -1.80 -15.37
C ARG A 233 23.61 -2.33 -15.77
N ALA A 234 23.08 -3.31 -15.04
CA ALA A 234 21.75 -3.85 -15.31
C ALA A 234 20.66 -2.81 -15.02
N LEU A 235 20.74 -2.11 -13.89
CA LEU A 235 19.81 -1.04 -13.52
C LEU A 235 19.84 0.12 -14.52
N ARG A 236 21.02 0.57 -14.96
CA ARG A 236 21.15 1.61 -16.00
C ARG A 236 20.43 1.24 -17.29
N ARG A 237 20.55 -0.02 -17.74
CA ARG A 237 19.80 -0.51 -18.91
C ARG A 237 18.30 -0.55 -18.63
N ALA A 238 17.93 -0.97 -17.43
CA ALA A 238 16.53 -1.09 -17.02
C ALA A 238 15.79 0.25 -16.99
N LEU A 239 16.48 1.37 -16.77
CA LEU A 239 15.88 2.72 -16.85
C LEU A 239 15.35 3.07 -18.25
N PHE A 240 15.84 2.39 -19.28
CA PHE A 240 15.40 2.57 -20.67
C PHE A 240 14.63 1.34 -21.19
N ASP A 241 14.21 0.43 -20.30
CA ASP A 241 13.44 -0.76 -20.69
C ASP A 241 12.07 -0.34 -21.26
N ALA A 242 11.50 -1.10 -22.20
CA ALA A 242 10.16 -0.82 -22.71
C ALA A 242 9.08 -1.08 -21.62
N ASP A 243 9.38 -1.98 -20.70
CA ASP A 243 8.55 -2.32 -19.55
C ASP A 243 8.57 -1.21 -18.50
N HIS A 244 7.42 -0.57 -18.34
CA HIS A 244 7.23 0.55 -17.42
C HIS A 244 7.54 0.17 -15.96
N GLN A 245 7.11 -1.02 -15.51
CA GLN A 245 7.33 -1.44 -14.13
C GLN A 245 8.84 -1.60 -13.85
N ARG A 246 9.58 -2.24 -14.76
CA ARG A 246 11.04 -2.40 -14.63
C ARG A 246 11.76 -1.07 -14.61
N ARG A 247 11.38 -0.14 -15.50
CA ARG A 247 11.91 1.24 -15.50
C ARG A 247 11.73 1.93 -14.15
N HIS A 248 10.52 1.93 -13.61
CA HIS A 248 10.21 2.63 -12.35
C HIS A 248 10.88 2.01 -11.13
N PHE A 249 10.95 0.68 -11.05
CA PHE A 249 11.71 0.03 -9.98
C PHE A 249 13.19 0.34 -10.07
N ALA A 250 13.77 0.28 -11.28
CA ALA A 250 15.18 0.60 -11.47
C ALA A 250 15.48 2.05 -11.06
N TRP A 251 14.61 2.99 -11.42
CA TRP A 251 14.70 4.39 -11.02
C TRP A 251 14.61 4.54 -9.49
N GLY A 252 13.62 3.89 -8.86
CA GLY A 252 13.44 3.93 -7.42
C GLY A 252 14.65 3.38 -6.65
N ILE A 253 15.23 2.27 -7.10
CA ILE A 253 16.45 1.70 -6.52
C ILE A 253 17.63 2.67 -6.67
N TRP A 254 17.77 3.29 -7.85
CA TRP A 254 18.86 4.22 -8.12
C TRP A 254 18.81 5.47 -7.25
N VAL A 255 17.62 6.11 -7.17
CA VAL A 255 17.41 7.32 -6.36
C VAL A 255 17.71 7.05 -4.90
N LEU A 256 17.29 5.90 -4.36
CA LEU A 256 17.52 5.55 -2.96
C LEU A 256 18.99 5.31 -2.63
N ALA A 257 19.77 4.85 -3.61
CA ALA A 257 21.18 4.55 -3.40
C ALA A 257 22.08 5.79 -3.53
N VAL A 258 21.72 6.73 -4.40
CA VAL A 258 22.48 7.98 -4.61
C VAL A 258 22.10 9.05 -3.58
N HIS A 259 20.88 9.02 -3.02
CA HIS A 259 20.42 10.06 -2.11
C HIS A 259 20.61 9.68 -0.63
N PRO A 260 21.45 10.40 0.15
CA PRO A 260 21.89 10.03 1.51
C PRO A 260 20.81 10.03 2.61
N TYR A 261 19.53 10.25 2.27
CA TYR A 261 18.48 10.41 3.27
C TYR A 261 17.82 9.08 3.69
N TRP A 262 18.09 7.99 2.97
CA TRP A 262 17.48 6.66 3.20
C TRP A 262 18.44 5.66 3.86
N GLY A 263 19.66 6.10 4.20
CA GLY A 263 20.75 5.32 4.76
C GLY A 263 22.10 5.99 4.49
N GLU A 264 23.19 5.34 4.85
CA GLU A 264 24.51 5.75 4.35
C GLU A 264 24.45 5.70 2.81
N ALA A 265 24.63 6.85 2.15
CA ALA A 265 24.68 6.88 0.69
C ALA A 265 25.75 5.88 0.24
N ALA A 266 25.37 4.98 -0.66
CA ALA A 266 26.38 4.23 -1.35
C ALA A 266 27.27 5.25 -2.09
N GLU A 267 28.59 5.03 -2.08
CA GLU A 267 29.55 5.84 -2.84
C GLU A 267 29.38 5.60 -4.35
N ILE A 268 28.19 5.90 -4.88
CA ILE A 268 27.86 5.82 -6.29
C ILE A 268 28.22 7.18 -6.88
N PRO A 269 29.07 7.22 -7.91
CA PRO A 269 29.40 8.47 -8.58
C PRO A 269 28.11 9.12 -9.13
N GLU A 270 27.85 10.36 -8.74
CA GLU A 270 26.69 11.16 -9.20
C GLU A 270 26.62 11.27 -10.74
N GLN A 271 27.72 11.00 -11.44
CA GLN A 271 27.88 11.13 -12.88
C GLN A 271 27.41 9.91 -13.68
N GLU A 272 26.99 8.81 -13.04
CA GLU A 272 26.61 7.60 -13.79
C GLU A 272 25.30 7.75 -14.58
N ILE A 273 24.39 8.63 -14.16
CA ILE A 273 23.07 8.84 -14.79
C ILE A 273 22.77 10.34 -14.87
N PRO A 274 22.43 10.89 -16.04
CA PRO A 274 22.04 12.29 -16.16
C PRO A 274 20.81 12.61 -15.30
N TRP A 275 20.86 13.75 -14.59
CA TRP A 275 19.75 14.22 -13.76
C TRP A 275 18.45 14.36 -14.54
N GLU A 276 18.53 14.76 -15.81
CA GLU A 276 17.38 14.89 -16.70
C GLU A 276 16.63 13.57 -16.89
N THR A 277 17.36 12.44 -16.90
CA THR A 277 16.76 11.11 -16.98
C THR A 277 16.01 10.79 -15.68
N LEU A 278 16.64 11.03 -14.53
CA LEU A 278 16.02 10.78 -13.23
C LEU A 278 14.80 11.68 -12.99
N ASP A 279 14.89 12.94 -13.41
CA ASP A 279 13.80 13.92 -13.35
C ASP A 279 12.61 13.51 -14.22
N GLN A 280 12.86 13.08 -15.46
CA GLN A 280 11.80 12.62 -16.36
C GLN A 280 11.08 11.38 -15.80
N MET A 281 11.82 10.42 -15.26
CA MET A 281 11.24 9.21 -14.66
C MET A 281 10.49 9.50 -13.36
N ALA A 282 11.01 10.42 -12.54
CA ALA A 282 10.30 10.91 -11.36
C ALA A 282 9.00 11.62 -11.77
N LEU A 283 9.03 12.40 -12.85
CA LEU A 283 7.83 13.05 -13.37
C LEU A 283 6.80 12.01 -13.81
N GLU A 284 7.18 11.00 -14.60
CA GLU A 284 6.32 9.87 -14.97
C GLU A 284 5.72 9.17 -13.75
N ALA A 285 6.53 8.96 -12.70
CA ALA A 285 6.10 8.32 -11.46
C ALA A 285 5.05 9.15 -10.69
N LEU A 286 4.99 10.48 -10.89
CA LEU A 286 3.91 11.31 -10.33
C LEU A 286 2.56 11.07 -11.02
N ALA A 287 2.50 10.56 -12.24
CA ALA A 287 1.23 10.21 -12.89
C ALA A 287 0.72 8.85 -12.39
N GLU A 288 1.61 7.89 -12.19
CA GLU A 288 1.23 6.50 -11.94
C GLU A 288 1.60 5.99 -10.55
N ASP A 289 0.59 5.70 -9.73
CA ASP A 289 0.76 5.01 -8.44
C ASP A 289 0.31 3.54 -8.52
N ARG A 290 0.60 2.88 -9.65
CA ARG A 290 0.11 1.52 -9.95
C ARG A 290 0.86 0.41 -9.22
N PHE A 291 2.06 0.70 -8.71
CA PHE A 291 2.94 -0.31 -8.12
C PHE A 291 3.29 0.10 -6.69
N SER A 292 2.77 -0.65 -5.71
CA SER A 292 3.26 -0.60 -4.33
C SER A 292 4.12 -1.85 -4.11
N SER A 293 5.44 -1.70 -4.01
CA SER A 293 6.25 -2.80 -3.51
C SER A 293 6.15 -2.86 -2.00
N GLY A 294 5.88 -4.07 -1.50
CA GLY A 294 5.69 -4.32 -0.06
C GLY A 294 6.96 -4.13 0.77
N ALA A 295 8.13 -3.94 0.16
CA ALA A 295 9.40 -3.77 0.87
C ALA A 295 9.53 -2.40 1.54
N MET A 296 9.08 -1.32 0.88
CA MET A 296 9.18 0.05 1.42
C MET A 296 7.82 0.67 1.78
N GLY A 297 6.71 0.06 1.34
CA GLY A 297 5.36 0.52 1.68
C GLY A 297 4.97 1.85 1.03
N TRP A 298 5.76 2.35 0.09
CA TRP A 298 5.54 3.59 -0.64
C TRP A 298 5.34 3.25 -2.12
N GLY A 299 4.27 3.76 -2.71
CA GLY A 299 4.07 3.71 -4.15
C GLY A 299 5.03 4.64 -4.89
N ASN A 300 5.13 4.46 -6.21
CA ASN A 300 6.05 5.22 -7.07
C ASN A 300 5.88 6.73 -6.93
N ALA A 301 4.64 7.21 -6.78
CA ALA A 301 4.38 8.64 -6.65
C ALA A 301 4.99 9.19 -5.35
N GLY A 302 4.89 8.43 -4.25
CA GLY A 302 5.49 8.80 -2.96
C GLY A 302 7.00 8.99 -3.04
N ARG A 303 7.70 8.11 -3.77
CA ARG A 303 9.14 8.25 -4.02
C ARG A 303 9.45 9.48 -4.87
N ALA A 304 8.64 9.75 -5.88
CA ALA A 304 8.85 10.90 -6.77
C ALA A 304 8.60 12.23 -6.07
N ILE A 305 7.58 12.31 -5.22
CA ILE A 305 7.31 13.46 -4.35
C ILE A 305 8.53 13.76 -3.50
N HIS A 306 9.06 12.74 -2.82
CA HIS A 306 10.24 12.90 -1.98
C HIS A 306 11.48 13.29 -2.79
N TYR A 307 11.70 12.65 -3.93
CA TYR A 307 12.79 13.00 -4.84
C TYR A 307 12.76 14.49 -5.24
N PHE A 308 11.60 15.00 -5.66
CA PHE A 308 11.48 16.40 -6.04
C PHE A 308 11.57 17.36 -4.86
N GLU A 309 11.09 16.97 -3.69
CA GLU A 309 11.27 17.76 -2.47
C GLU A 309 12.77 17.99 -2.17
N GLN A 310 13.59 16.96 -2.33
CA GLN A 310 15.03 17.05 -2.09
C GLN A 310 15.76 17.84 -3.17
N ARG A 311 15.37 17.66 -4.44
CA ARG A 311 15.90 18.46 -5.56
C ARG A 311 15.60 19.96 -5.37
N GLY A 312 14.51 20.30 -4.67
CA GLY A 312 14.13 21.67 -4.35
C GLY A 312 14.06 22.54 -5.60
N ALA A 313 14.83 23.63 -5.60
CA ALA A 313 14.85 24.59 -6.71
C ALA A 313 15.32 24.00 -8.04
N ALA A 314 16.17 22.97 -8.02
CA ALA A 314 16.67 22.34 -9.23
C ALA A 314 15.56 21.60 -10.02
N ALA A 315 14.48 21.18 -9.34
CA ALA A 315 13.36 20.48 -9.95
C ALA A 315 12.32 21.41 -10.60
N TRP A 316 12.38 22.72 -10.40
CA TRP A 316 11.32 23.63 -10.86
C TRP A 316 11.08 23.53 -12.37
N GLY A 317 12.13 23.43 -13.18
CA GLY A 317 12.03 23.29 -14.63
C GLY A 317 11.21 22.07 -15.05
N VAL A 318 11.55 20.88 -14.54
CA VAL A 318 10.81 19.64 -14.86
C VAL A 318 9.39 19.65 -14.31
N LEU A 319 9.17 20.18 -13.10
CA LEU A 319 7.82 20.28 -12.55
C LEU A 319 6.92 21.19 -13.40
N ARG A 320 7.46 22.24 -14.05
CA ARG A 320 6.68 23.11 -14.96
C ARG A 320 6.22 22.36 -16.20
N HIS A 321 7.04 21.45 -16.73
CA HIS A 321 6.61 20.56 -17.80
C HIS A 321 5.46 19.64 -17.36
N GLY A 322 5.47 19.19 -16.10
CA GLY A 322 4.37 18.42 -15.52
C GLY A 322 3.03 19.15 -15.42
N LEU A 323 3.04 20.49 -15.30
CA LEU A 323 1.81 21.30 -15.22
C LEU A 323 0.98 21.28 -16.49
N VAL A 324 1.59 20.99 -17.65
CA VAL A 324 0.91 20.89 -18.96
C VAL A 324 0.58 19.44 -19.36
N SER A 325 0.81 18.48 -18.47
CA SER A 325 0.49 17.07 -18.71
C SER A 325 -0.99 16.87 -19.04
N GLY A 326 -1.32 15.85 -19.86
CA GLY A 326 -2.69 15.39 -20.05
C GLY A 326 -3.30 14.76 -18.78
N ASP A 327 -2.47 14.25 -17.87
CA ASP A 327 -2.91 13.61 -16.63
C ASP A 327 -3.24 14.63 -15.52
N PRO A 328 -4.51 14.72 -15.06
CA PRO A 328 -4.91 15.65 -14.01
C PRO A 328 -4.21 15.39 -12.66
N VAL A 329 -3.92 14.14 -12.31
CA VAL A 329 -3.25 13.77 -11.05
C VAL A 329 -1.82 14.30 -11.06
N GLN A 330 -1.11 14.11 -12.17
CA GLN A 330 0.26 14.60 -12.33
C GLN A 330 0.30 16.13 -12.26
N ARG A 331 -0.62 16.83 -12.95
CA ARG A 331 -0.71 18.30 -12.89
C ARG A 331 -0.85 18.81 -11.45
N VAL A 332 -1.78 18.24 -10.68
CA VAL A 332 -2.01 18.63 -9.28
C VAL A 332 -0.78 18.35 -8.41
N ARG A 333 -0.15 17.17 -8.55
CA ARG A 333 1.08 16.82 -7.82
C ARG A 333 2.22 17.78 -8.11
N CYS A 334 2.46 18.11 -9.38
CA CYS A 334 3.48 19.08 -9.78
C CYS A 334 3.19 20.48 -9.23
N ALA A 335 1.92 20.91 -9.26
CA ALA A 335 1.52 22.21 -8.75
C ALA A 335 1.74 22.33 -7.24
N VAL A 336 1.36 21.30 -6.47
CA VAL A 336 1.64 21.27 -5.03
C VAL A 336 3.15 21.27 -4.77
N LEU A 337 3.92 20.43 -5.47
CA LEU A 337 5.37 20.34 -5.28
C LEU A 337 6.08 21.67 -5.54
N GLN A 338 5.73 22.39 -6.61
CA GLN A 338 6.31 23.72 -6.88
C GLN A 338 6.01 24.71 -5.75
N ILE A 339 4.78 24.73 -5.27
CA ILE A 339 4.38 25.61 -4.17
C ILE A 339 5.14 25.26 -2.89
N THR A 340 5.20 23.98 -2.53
CA THR A 340 5.85 23.54 -1.28
C THR A 340 7.37 23.63 -1.31
N THR A 341 7.98 23.64 -2.50
CA THR A 341 9.43 23.85 -2.68
C THR A 341 9.79 25.32 -2.89
N GLY A 342 8.80 26.23 -2.90
CA GLY A 342 9.02 27.67 -2.94
C GLY A 342 9.35 28.23 -4.32
N ASP A 343 8.83 27.66 -5.41
CA ASP A 343 9.02 28.21 -6.77
C ASP A 343 8.47 29.64 -6.85
N PRO A 344 9.29 30.66 -7.14
CA PRO A 344 8.83 32.05 -7.28
C PRO A 344 7.91 32.25 -8.49
N LEU A 345 7.92 31.34 -9.47
CA LEU A 345 7.10 31.40 -10.69
C LEU A 345 5.86 30.49 -10.58
N ALA A 346 5.23 30.48 -9.40
CA ALA A 346 4.08 29.65 -9.08
C ALA A 346 2.79 29.93 -9.88
N GLY A 347 2.72 30.98 -10.72
CA GLY A 347 1.48 31.42 -11.36
C GLY A 347 0.69 30.31 -12.06
N ALA A 348 1.36 29.48 -12.86
CA ALA A 348 0.72 28.33 -13.53
C ALA A 348 0.22 27.26 -12.52
N SER A 349 0.99 27.02 -11.46
CA SER A 349 0.59 26.12 -10.37
C SER A 349 -0.67 26.61 -9.66
N ILE A 350 -0.83 27.92 -9.50
CA ILE A 350 -2.02 28.51 -8.85
C ILE A 350 -3.28 28.25 -9.67
N THR A 351 -3.22 28.37 -10.99
CA THR A 351 -4.37 28.02 -11.85
C THR A 351 -4.78 26.56 -11.68
N VAL A 352 -3.80 25.64 -11.60
CA VAL A 352 -4.07 24.21 -11.36
C VAL A 352 -4.67 23.97 -9.98
N LEU A 353 -4.10 24.58 -8.93
CA LEU A 353 -4.60 24.41 -7.56
C LEU A 353 -5.99 25.01 -7.38
N GLN A 354 -6.28 26.15 -8.00
CA GLN A 354 -7.61 26.75 -7.98
C GLN A 354 -8.65 25.82 -8.62
N ALA A 355 -8.34 25.23 -9.77
CA ALA A 355 -9.23 24.25 -10.40
C ALA A 355 -9.48 23.04 -9.48
N ALA A 356 -8.47 22.57 -8.75
CA ALA A 356 -8.62 21.52 -7.75
C ALA A 356 -9.51 21.93 -6.57
N LEU A 357 -9.50 23.20 -6.16
CA LEU A 357 -10.42 23.71 -5.11
C LEU A 357 -11.89 23.72 -5.56
N GLN A 358 -12.15 24.00 -6.84
CA GLN A 358 -13.48 24.09 -7.43
C GLN A 358 -14.10 22.70 -7.66
N ASP A 359 -13.37 21.85 -8.37
CA ASP A 359 -13.95 20.65 -8.98
C ASP A 359 -13.86 19.41 -8.06
N ASN A 360 -12.85 19.38 -7.19
CA ASN A 360 -12.53 18.27 -6.27
C ASN A 360 -12.75 16.87 -6.89
N LYS A 361 -12.37 16.73 -8.16
CA LYS A 361 -12.64 15.53 -8.97
C LYS A 361 -11.76 14.36 -8.57
N LEU A 362 -10.59 14.65 -8.01
CA LEU A 362 -9.69 13.62 -7.53
C LEU A 362 -9.84 13.50 -6.01
N ARG A 363 -9.75 12.27 -5.51
CA ARG A 363 -9.76 12.06 -4.06
C ARG A 363 -8.65 12.89 -3.40
N ASN A 364 -9.03 13.76 -2.46
CA ASN A 364 -8.16 14.62 -1.65
C ASN A 364 -7.41 15.75 -2.42
N ASP A 365 -7.71 16.04 -3.68
CA ASP A 365 -7.03 17.15 -4.40
C ASP A 365 -7.34 18.51 -3.79
N GLN A 366 -8.59 18.77 -3.38
CA GLN A 366 -8.95 20.00 -2.66
C GLN A 366 -8.12 20.16 -1.39
N MET A 367 -8.00 19.10 -0.58
CA MET A 367 -7.23 19.15 0.67
C MET A 367 -5.73 19.37 0.41
N ALA A 368 -5.17 18.73 -0.60
CA ALA A 368 -3.78 18.91 -0.99
C ALA A 368 -3.53 20.35 -1.46
N ALA A 369 -4.42 20.89 -2.29
CA ALA A 369 -4.36 22.27 -2.78
C ALA A 369 -4.50 23.29 -1.64
N GLU A 370 -5.45 23.11 -0.72
CA GLU A 370 -5.61 23.98 0.45
C GLU A 370 -4.34 24.04 1.30
N HIS A 371 -3.76 22.88 1.63
CA HIS A 371 -2.55 22.83 2.44
C HIS A 371 -1.33 23.39 1.73
N ALA A 372 -1.19 23.17 0.43
CA ALA A 372 -0.12 23.77 -0.37
C ALA A 372 -0.22 25.31 -0.34
N LEU A 373 -1.41 25.86 -0.61
CA LEU A 373 -1.64 27.31 -0.60
C LEU A 373 -1.43 27.92 0.80
N ILE A 374 -1.82 27.24 1.87
CA ILE A 374 -1.51 27.69 3.24
C ILE A 374 -0.01 27.69 3.50
N SER A 375 0.72 26.67 3.02
CA SER A 375 2.19 26.59 3.20
C SER A 375 2.97 27.68 2.45
N ALA A 376 2.41 28.24 1.37
CA ALA A 376 2.97 29.42 0.70
C ALA A 376 2.80 30.73 1.50
N GLY A 377 1.96 30.75 2.54
CA GLY A 377 1.75 31.91 3.38
C GLY A 377 1.05 33.07 2.64
N PRO A 378 1.31 34.34 3.03
CA PRO A 378 0.58 35.50 2.53
C PRO A 378 0.58 35.66 1.00
N ALA A 379 1.65 35.26 0.32
CA ALA A 379 1.75 35.33 -1.15
C ALA A 379 0.63 34.56 -1.85
N ALA A 380 0.11 33.49 -1.25
CA ALA A 380 -1.00 32.73 -1.80
C ALA A 380 -2.30 33.54 -1.89
N LEU A 381 -2.50 34.53 -1.03
CA LEU A 381 -3.68 35.39 -1.09
C LEU A 381 -3.63 36.33 -2.29
N ASP A 382 -2.45 36.89 -2.59
CA ASP A 382 -2.23 37.74 -3.76
C ASP A 382 -2.39 36.94 -5.05
N TRP A 383 -1.87 35.72 -5.06
CA TRP A 383 -2.06 34.81 -6.18
C TRP A 383 -3.53 34.41 -6.39
N LEU A 384 -4.27 34.06 -5.34
CA LEU A 384 -5.70 33.75 -5.46
C LEU A 384 -6.53 34.97 -5.89
N ALA A 385 -6.10 36.19 -5.53
CA ALA A 385 -6.75 37.41 -5.97
C ALA A 385 -6.52 37.67 -7.47
N SER A 386 -5.33 37.35 -8.00
CA SER A 386 -5.00 37.61 -9.41
C SER A 386 -5.78 36.73 -10.40
N VAL A 387 -6.23 35.54 -9.99
CA VAL A 387 -7.05 34.66 -10.84
C VAL A 387 -8.56 35.00 -10.79
N GLY A 388 -8.96 36.01 -10.00
CA GLY A 388 -10.32 36.52 -9.96
C GLY A 388 -11.19 35.95 -8.83
N PRO A 389 -12.48 36.32 -8.79
CA PRO A 389 -13.41 35.89 -7.74
C PRO A 389 -13.64 34.37 -7.79
N ALA A 390 -13.95 33.78 -6.63
CA ALA A 390 -14.29 32.37 -6.57
C ALA A 390 -15.57 32.06 -7.36
N ALA A 391 -15.52 31.02 -8.17
CA ALA A 391 -16.57 30.66 -9.13
C ALA A 391 -17.79 30.01 -8.46
N ASP A 392 -17.61 29.33 -7.33
CA ASP A 392 -18.67 28.56 -6.68
C ASP A 392 -18.62 28.65 -5.12
N PRO A 393 -19.64 28.13 -4.40
CA PRO A 393 -19.64 28.11 -2.93
C PRO A 393 -18.50 27.29 -2.29
N GLN A 394 -18.06 26.21 -2.93
CA GLN A 394 -17.04 25.31 -2.40
C GLN A 394 -15.67 25.99 -2.42
N GLU A 395 -15.29 26.57 -3.55
CA GLU A 395 -14.07 27.37 -3.69
C GLU A 395 -14.09 28.58 -2.73
N ARG A 396 -15.23 29.27 -2.59
CA ARG A 396 -15.38 30.36 -1.61
C ARG A 396 -15.08 29.89 -0.18
N ALA A 397 -15.63 28.74 0.21
CA ALA A 397 -15.38 28.17 1.53
C ALA A 397 -13.90 27.77 1.72
N ALA A 398 -13.28 27.18 0.71
CA ALA A 398 -11.86 26.83 0.73
C ALA A 398 -10.96 28.07 0.87
N ARG A 399 -11.18 29.11 0.04
CA ARG A 399 -10.44 30.38 0.12
C ARG A 399 -10.61 31.06 1.48
N ALA A 400 -11.80 31.00 2.09
CA ALA A 400 -12.04 31.51 3.43
C ALA A 400 -11.21 30.77 4.49
N ARG A 401 -11.15 29.43 4.42
CA ARG A 401 -10.29 28.62 5.29
C ARG A 401 -8.81 28.95 5.11
N ILE A 402 -8.34 29.05 3.87
CA ILE A 402 -6.94 29.41 3.55
C ILE A 402 -6.58 30.75 4.19
N ARG A 403 -7.41 31.78 3.99
CA ARG A 403 -7.21 33.12 4.60
C ARG A 403 -7.15 33.05 6.12
N GLN A 404 -8.08 32.34 6.75
CA GLN A 404 -8.12 32.19 8.20
C GLN A 404 -6.86 31.51 8.76
N HIS A 405 -6.33 30.50 8.07
CA HIS A 405 -5.10 29.81 8.49
C HIS A 405 -3.87 30.67 8.28
N ILE A 406 -3.76 31.39 7.15
CA ILE A 406 -2.65 32.30 6.86
C ILE A 406 -2.55 33.40 7.92
N GLN A 407 -3.68 33.95 8.38
CA GLN A 407 -3.71 34.95 9.46
C GLN A 407 -3.16 34.45 10.81
N LYS A 408 -3.17 33.13 11.03
CA LYS A 408 -2.67 32.48 12.25
C LYS A 408 -1.32 31.80 12.02
N LEU A 409 -0.74 31.95 10.84
CA LEU A 409 0.41 31.18 10.42
C LEU A 409 1.66 31.64 11.19
N ASN A 410 2.42 30.65 11.66
CA ASN A 410 3.78 30.82 12.14
C ASN A 410 4.66 29.78 11.43
N PRO A 411 6.00 29.86 11.52
CA PRO A 411 6.89 28.96 10.79
C PRO A 411 6.62 27.47 11.06
N GLU A 412 6.30 27.09 12.30
CA GLU A 412 5.98 25.70 12.65
C GLU A 412 4.67 25.21 11.99
N LEU A 413 3.64 26.05 11.98
CA LEU A 413 2.35 25.75 11.34
C LEU A 413 2.50 25.69 9.83
N GLN A 414 3.31 26.58 9.24
CA GLN A 414 3.63 26.58 7.82
C GLN A 414 4.28 25.26 7.41
N GLU A 415 5.27 24.80 8.17
CA GLU A 415 5.94 23.52 7.94
C GLU A 415 4.97 22.34 8.12
N ARG A 416 4.11 22.35 9.14
CA ARG A 416 3.05 21.33 9.30
C ARG A 416 2.10 21.29 8.11
N HIS A 417 1.75 22.43 7.54
CA HIS A 417 0.90 22.50 6.36
C HIS A 417 1.61 21.97 5.12
N ARG A 418 2.90 22.26 4.95
CA ARG A 418 3.74 21.63 3.92
C ARG A 418 3.70 20.11 4.01
N TRP A 419 4.01 19.53 5.18
CA TRP A 419 3.98 18.08 5.37
C TRP A 419 2.60 17.47 5.12
N ARG A 420 1.52 18.15 5.53
CA ARG A 420 0.15 17.71 5.24
C ARG A 420 -0.16 17.73 3.75
N ALA A 421 0.29 18.74 3.01
CA ALA A 421 0.12 18.79 1.56
C ALA A 421 0.81 17.59 0.90
N LEU A 422 2.08 17.34 1.23
CA LEU A 422 2.87 16.23 0.71
C LEU A 422 2.27 14.86 1.06
N ALA A 423 1.84 14.65 2.30
CA ALA A 423 1.20 13.41 2.72
C ALA A 423 -0.10 13.10 1.96
N ARG A 424 -0.83 14.15 1.51
CA ARG A 424 -2.05 13.97 0.71
C ARG A 424 -1.76 13.61 -0.74
N LEU A 425 -0.63 14.03 -1.30
CA LEU A 425 -0.25 13.73 -2.69
C LEU A 425 -0.17 12.23 -2.98
N SER A 426 0.32 11.43 -2.02
CA SER A 426 0.39 9.97 -2.15
C SER A 426 -0.99 9.29 -2.18
N SER A 427 -2.06 10.00 -1.80
CA SER A 427 -3.44 9.48 -1.84
C SER A 427 -4.28 10.00 -3.00
N LEU A 428 -3.71 10.87 -3.85
CA LEU A 428 -4.38 11.39 -5.04
C LEU A 428 -4.54 10.29 -6.08
N GLY A 429 -5.72 10.18 -6.68
CA GLY A 429 -5.97 9.25 -7.80
C GLY A 429 -6.04 7.77 -7.41
N SER A 430 -5.75 7.40 -6.16
CA SER A 430 -6.09 6.07 -5.64
C SER A 430 -7.62 6.00 -5.45
N SER A 431 -8.34 5.74 -6.54
CA SER A 431 -9.68 5.17 -6.48
C SER A 431 -9.59 3.95 -5.57
N SER A 432 -10.46 3.85 -4.57
CA SER A 432 -10.73 2.59 -3.89
C SER A 432 -11.14 1.57 -4.96
N ARG A 433 -10.15 0.85 -5.51
CA ARG A 433 -10.36 -0.33 -6.33
C ARG A 433 -10.37 -1.52 -5.42
#